data_AF-A0A962IKJ8-F1
#
_entry.id   AF-A0A962IKJ8-F1
#
_cell.length_a   1.000
_cell.length_b   1.000
_cell.length_c   1.000
_cell.angle_alpha   90.00
_cell.angle_beta   90.00
_cell.angle_gamma   90.00
#
_symmetry.space_group_name_H-M   'P 1'
#
loop_
_entity.id
_entity.type
_entity.pdbx_description
1 polymer ?
#
loop_
_entity_poly.entity_id
_entity_poly.type
_entity_poly.pdbx_seq_one_letter_code
_entity_poly.pdbx_strand_id
1 'polypeptide(L)'
;MGLDTVETILWAEQEFGIEIPDADASSIRTVGEFSSYIHKRLLSINAHTLHSESKVLESIKAYLVTHVGVRPELIIRKAEFVKDLGLD
;
A
#
# COMPACT_ATOMS: atom_id res chain seq x y z
N MET A 1 7.43 -14.07 12.07
CA MET A 1 7.19 -12.61 12.15
C MET A 1 6.88 -12.21 10.73
N GLY A 2 5.65 -12.52 10.31
CA GLY A 2 5.13 -12.11 9.01
C GLY A 2 4.85 -10.63 9.08
N LEU A 3 4.98 -9.94 7.96
CA LEU A 3 4.82 -8.50 7.93
C LEU A 3 3.35 -8.16 8.17
N ASP A 4 3.06 -7.46 9.27
CA ASP A 4 1.70 -7.05 9.58
C ASP A 4 1.20 -6.05 8.55
N THR A 5 -0.10 -6.06 8.28
CA THR A 5 -0.77 -5.01 7.48
C THR A 5 -0.40 -3.61 8.00
N VAL A 6 -0.18 -3.50 9.32
CA VAL A 6 0.29 -2.32 10.03
C VAL A 6 1.65 -1.81 9.55
N GLU A 7 2.64 -2.68 9.32
CA GLU A 7 3.98 -2.26 8.86
C GLU A 7 3.93 -1.70 7.43
N THR A 8 3.13 -2.30 6.56
CA THR A 8 2.95 -1.81 5.18
C THR A 8 2.30 -0.42 5.18
N ILE A 9 1.31 -0.22 6.04
CA ILE A 9 0.63 1.07 6.21
C ILE A 9 1.60 2.10 6.75
N LEU A 10 2.32 1.79 7.83
CA LEU A 10 3.27 2.71 8.46
C LEU A 10 4.41 3.12 7.53
N TRP A 11 4.94 2.17 6.74
CA TRP A 11 5.92 2.49 5.69
C TRP A 11 5.32 3.45 4.66
N ALA A 12 4.11 3.18 4.19
CA ALA A 12 3.46 4.05 3.20
C ALA A 12 3.18 5.44 3.77
N GLU A 13 2.74 5.55 5.03
CA GLU A 13 2.55 6.82 5.72
C GLU A 13 3.83 7.66 5.75
N GLN A 14 4.96 7.04 6.09
CA GLN A 14 6.27 7.71 6.11
C GLN A 14 6.82 8.03 4.71
N GLU A 15 6.75 7.09 3.77
CA GLU A 15 7.26 7.24 2.41
C GLU A 15 6.51 8.33 1.63
N PHE A 16 5.18 8.35 1.79
CA PHE A 16 4.32 9.29 1.08
C PHE A 16 3.96 10.53 1.91
N GLY A 17 4.34 10.57 3.19
CA GLY A 17 4.00 11.66 4.11
C GLY A 17 2.49 11.82 4.28
N ILE A 18 1.77 10.70 4.41
CA ILE A 18 0.32 10.67 4.57
C ILE A 18 -0.06 10.06 5.91
N GLU A 19 -1.31 10.27 6.33
CA GLU A 19 -1.86 9.66 7.53
C GLU A 19 -3.09 8.82 7.15
N ILE A 20 -3.02 7.52 7.42
CA ILE A 20 -4.04 6.51 7.12
C ILE A 20 -4.62 6.04 8.46
N PRO A 21 -5.82 6.48 8.83
CA PRO A 21 -6.44 6.02 10.06
C PRO A 21 -6.84 4.54 9.95
N ASP A 22 -6.83 3.84 11.08
CA ASP A 22 -7.21 2.42 11.21
C ASP A 22 -8.55 2.06 10.54
N ALA A 23 -9.51 2.98 10.58
CA ALA A 23 -10.83 2.77 9.97
C ALA A 23 -10.77 2.67 8.43
N ASP A 24 -9.93 3.50 7.80
CA ASP A 24 -9.69 3.46 6.36
C ASP A 24 -8.79 2.27 6.01
N ALA A 25 -7.72 2.04 6.79
CA ALA A 25 -6.87 0.87 6.65
C ALA A 25 -7.65 -0.45 6.69
N SER A 26 -8.60 -0.57 7.63
CA SER A 26 -9.48 -1.75 7.76
C SER A 26 -10.45 -1.91 6.59
N SER A 27 -10.79 -0.81 5.91
CA SER A 27 -11.59 -0.87 4.67
C SER A 27 -10.76 -1.34 3.49
N ILE A 28 -9.45 -1.07 3.49
CA ILE A 28 -8.54 -1.45 2.43
C ILE A 28 -8.17 -2.92 2.58
N ARG A 29 -8.77 -3.76 1.72
CA ARG A 29 -8.46 -5.20 1.69
C ARG A 29 -7.52 -5.57 0.57
N THR A 30 -7.55 -4.80 -0.52
CA THR A 30 -6.82 -5.10 -1.76
C THR A 30 -5.72 -4.09 -2.07
N VAL A 31 -4.68 -4.53 -2.78
CA VAL A 31 -3.57 -3.66 -3.23
C VAL A 31 -4.07 -2.52 -4.13
N GLY A 32 -5.10 -2.80 -4.95
CA GLY A 32 -5.73 -1.80 -5.79
C GLY A 32 -6.38 -0.69 -4.98
N GLU A 33 -7.17 -1.06 -3.97
CA GLU A 33 -7.77 -0.08 -3.05
C GLU A 33 -6.72 0.71 -2.29
N PHE A 34 -5.67 0.06 -1.80
CA PHE A 34 -4.58 0.73 -1.09
C PHE A 34 -3.89 1.78 -1.96
N SER A 35 -3.44 1.39 -3.15
CA SER A 35 -2.75 2.30 -4.07
C SER A 35 -3.63 3.51 -4.47
N SER A 36 -4.92 3.26 -4.72
CA SER A 36 -5.86 4.32 -5.08
C SER A 36 -6.20 5.22 -3.89
N TYR A 37 -6.29 4.65 -2.68
CA TYR A 37 -6.49 5.39 -1.44
C TYR A 37 -5.32 6.32 -1.15
N ILE A 38 -4.09 5.81 -1.19
CA ILE A 38 -2.86 6.59 -1.02
C ILE A 38 -2.80 7.73 -2.04
N HIS A 39 -3.08 7.43 -3.31
CA HIS A 39 -3.09 8.45 -4.36
C HIS A 39 -4.12 9.56 -4.09
N LYS A 40 -5.34 9.21 -3.67
CA LYS A 40 -6.37 10.20 -3.26
C LYS A 40 -5.92 11.02 -2.06
N ARG A 41 -5.32 10.38 -1.06
CA ARG A 41 -4.83 11.06 0.15
C ARG A 41 -3.73 12.03 -0.21
N LEU A 42 -2.73 11.60 -0.97
CA LEU A 42 -1.63 12.41 -1.49
C LEU A 42 -2.12 13.66 -2.23
N LEU A 43 -3.13 13.53 -3.10
CA LEU A 43 -3.73 14.66 -3.81
C LEU A 43 -4.34 15.71 -2.85
N SER A 44 -4.82 15.28 -1.68
CA SER A 44 -5.45 16.16 -0.70
C SER A 44 -4.44 16.91 0.19
N ILE A 45 -3.25 16.37 0.43
CA ILE A 45 -2.26 16.93 1.37
C ILE A 45 -1.02 17.48 0.65
N ASN A 46 -0.52 16.77 -0.36
CA ASN A 46 0.75 17.09 -1.03
C ASN A 46 0.50 17.49 -2.48
N ALA A 47 0.04 18.73 -2.71
CA ALA A 47 -0.06 19.31 -4.04
C ALA A 47 1.30 19.45 -4.77
N HIS A 48 2.42 19.34 -4.05
CA HIS A 48 3.77 19.53 -4.58
C HIS A 48 4.46 18.25 -5.08
N THR A 49 3.88 17.07 -4.81
CA THR A 49 4.48 15.81 -5.24
C THR A 49 3.53 15.03 -6.14
N LEU A 50 3.71 15.18 -7.46
CA LEU A 50 2.96 14.41 -8.46
C LEU A 50 3.40 12.93 -8.45
N HIS A 51 2.97 12.18 -7.45
CA HIS A 51 3.02 10.73 -7.46
C HIS A 51 1.71 10.19 -8.06
N SER A 52 1.75 9.78 -9.32
CA SER A 52 0.63 9.06 -9.94
C SER A 52 0.37 7.72 -9.24
N GLU A 53 -0.89 7.24 -9.25
CA GLU A 53 -1.27 5.91 -8.72
C GLU A 53 -0.31 4.79 -9.16
N SER A 54 0.16 4.80 -10.41
CA SER A 54 1.12 3.83 -10.92
C SER A 54 2.44 3.84 -10.14
N LYS A 55 2.91 5.01 -9.73
CA LYS A 55 4.17 5.17 -9.01
C LYS A 55 4.04 4.68 -7.56
N VAL A 56 2.90 4.97 -6.94
CA VAL A 56 2.53 4.44 -5.62
C VAL A 56 2.50 2.91 -5.65
N LEU A 57 1.82 2.33 -6.65
CA LEU A 57 1.71 0.89 -6.80
C LEU A 57 3.08 0.22 -7.03
N GLU A 58 3.96 0.84 -7.83
CA GLU A 58 5.32 0.33 -8.04
C GLU A 58 6.16 0.38 -6.76
N SER A 59 6.06 1.43 -5.95
CA SER A 59 6.75 1.48 -4.65
C SER A 59 6.26 0.39 -3.70
N ILE A 60 4.94 0.22 -3.59
CA ILE A 60 4.33 -0.84 -2.76
C ILE A 60 4.80 -2.21 -3.26
N LYS A 61 4.77 -2.42 -4.58
CA LYS A 61 5.21 -3.67 -5.20
C LYS A 61 6.68 -3.94 -4.91
N ALA A 62 7.56 -2.95 -5.06
CA ALA A 62 8.97 -3.09 -4.77
C ALA A 62 9.22 -3.46 -3.30
N TYR A 63 8.50 -2.82 -2.38
CA TYR A 63 8.56 -3.13 -0.95
C TYR A 63 8.10 -4.54 -0.64
N LEU A 64 6.93 -4.95 -1.14
CA LEU A 64 6.39 -6.30 -0.94
C LEU A 64 7.29 -7.39 -1.56
N VAL A 65 7.90 -7.14 -2.71
CA VAL A 65 8.82 -8.11 -3.34
C VAL A 65 10.13 -8.21 -2.58
N THR A 66 10.68 -7.08 -2.13
CA THR A 66 12.04 -7.03 -1.55
C THR A 66 12.05 -7.33 -0.06
N HIS A 67 11.13 -6.73 0.70
CA HIS A 67 11.07 -6.89 2.16
C HIS A 67 10.24 -8.10 2.58
N VAL A 68 9.09 -8.33 1.94
CA VAL A 68 8.20 -9.44 2.31
C VAL A 68 8.55 -10.71 1.54
N GLY A 69 9.11 -10.58 0.34
CA GLY A 69 9.37 -11.73 -0.55
C GLY A 69 8.12 -12.20 -1.29
N VAL A 70 7.11 -11.34 -1.42
CA VAL A 70 5.90 -11.63 -2.19
C VAL A 70 6.24 -11.68 -3.68
N ARG A 71 5.65 -12.62 -4.40
CA ARG A 71 5.88 -12.74 -5.84
C ARG A 71 5.19 -11.58 -6.57
N PRO A 72 5.88 -10.88 -7.50
CA PRO A 72 5.29 -9.76 -8.23
C PRO A 72 4.11 -10.16 -9.13
N GLU A 73 3.98 -11.44 -9.45
CA GLU A 73 2.85 -12.02 -10.18
C GLU A 73 1.55 -12.08 -9.34
N LEU A 74 1.67 -12.20 -8.02
CA LEU A 74 0.54 -12.22 -7.08
C LEU A 74 0.11 -10.80 -6.71
N ILE A 75 0.97 -9.79 -6.88
CA ILE A 75 0.65 -8.40 -6.58
C ILE A 75 -0.18 -7.81 -7.72
N ILE A 76 -1.46 -8.18 -7.76
CA ILE A 76 -2.46 -7.64 -8.67
C ILE A 76 -3.41 -6.70 -7.92
N ARG A 77 -4.10 -5.80 -8.64
CA ARG A 77 -5.07 -4.87 -8.02
C ARG A 77 -6.15 -5.57 -7.19
N LYS A 78 -6.49 -6.81 -7.54
CA LYS A 78 -7.48 -7.64 -6.85
C LYS A 78 -6.89 -8.51 -5.73
N ALA A 79 -5.56 -8.53 -5.57
CA ALA A 79 -4.91 -9.32 -4.55
C ALA A 79 -5.21 -8.71 -3.18
N GLU A 80 -5.62 -9.56 -2.26
CA GLU A 80 -5.88 -9.20 -0.88
C GLU A 80 -4.60 -9.38 -0.05
N PHE A 81 -4.23 -8.38 0.75
CA PHE A 81 -3.01 -8.43 1.55
C PHE A 81 -3.00 -9.66 2.48
N VAL A 82 -4.10 -9.87 3.20
CA VAL A 82 -4.20 -10.98 4.16
C VAL A 82 -4.40 -12.32 3.48
N LYS A 83 -5.32 -12.38 2.52
CA LYS A 83 -5.79 -13.65 1.97
C LYS A 83 -4.94 -14.18 0.81
N ASP A 84 -4.41 -13.29 -0.01
CA ASP A 84 -3.66 -13.65 -1.22
C ASP A 84 -2.15 -13.57 -0.99
N LEU A 85 -1.71 -12.53 -0.28
CA LEU A 85 -0.29 -12.33 0.02
C LEU A 85 0.14 -12.96 1.36
N GLY A 86 -0.80 -13.36 2.22
CA GLY A 86 -0.52 -14.02 3.49
C GLY A 86 0.07 -13.10 4.56
N LEU A 87 -0.24 -11.81 4.49
CA LEU A 87 0.11 -10.82 5.52
C LEU A 87 -0.89 -10.96 6.68
N ASP A 88 -0.46 -11.42 7.86
CA ASP A 88 -1.28 -11.48 9.07
C ASP A 88 -1.07 -10.19 9.88
#